data_AF-A0AAN8TSJ0-F1
#
_entry.id   AF-A0AAN8TSJ0-F1
#
_cell.length_a   1.000
_cell.length_b   1.000
_cell.length_c   1.000
_cell.angle_alpha   90.00
_cell.angle_beta   90.00
_cell.angle_gamma   90.00
#
_symmetry.space_group_name_H-M   'P 1'
#
loop_
_entity.id
_entity.type
_entity.pdbx_description
1 polymer ?
#
loop_
_entity_poly.entity_id
_entity_poly.type
_entity_poly.pdbx_seq_one_letter_code
_entity_poly.pdbx_strand_id
1 'polypeptide(L)'
;MSKFIEVSAERVFLKMYLVESKAGAITCMLFSLLFLGTWPALLTLLERRGRLPQHTYLDYTITNLFAATLIAFTVGEIGRSSMEQSNFFTQLSQVQDNWPSVLFAIAGGVVLSLGNLSTQYAWAFVGLSVTEVITASITVVIGTTLNYYLDDKINKAEILFPGVGCFLIAVCLGSAVHASNAADNKEKLDYFSNDSNNGVGTKDATDSKRTNTDTVDMNDLENGEEKAKAGTALFLIEVENKRAMKIFGKSTYIGLAITFFAGACLSLFSPAFNLATNDQWHTLKFCLLF
;
A
#
# COMPACT_ATOMS: atom_id res chain seq x y z
N MET A 1 9.92 37.63 34.29
CA MET A 1 9.38 36.34 34.78
C MET A 1 8.46 35.68 33.76
N SER A 2 7.43 36.38 33.26
CA SER A 2 6.51 35.90 32.20
C SER A 2 7.22 35.37 30.93
N LYS A 3 8.14 36.15 30.32
CA LYS A 3 8.95 35.71 29.16
C LYS A 3 9.81 34.45 29.39
N PHE A 4 10.20 34.16 30.63
CA PHE A 4 11.07 33.01 30.93
C PHE A 4 10.26 31.71 31.11
N ILE A 5 9.02 31.84 31.61
CA ILE A 5 8.05 30.74 31.71
C ILE A 5 7.54 30.35 30.33
N GLU A 6 7.31 31.34 29.46
CA GLU A 6 6.86 31.13 28.08
C GLU A 6 7.89 30.36 27.25
N VAL A 7 9.18 30.75 27.31
CA VAL A 7 10.30 30.05 26.65
C VAL A 7 10.53 28.64 27.24
N SER A 8 10.25 28.44 28.52
CA SER A 8 10.37 27.12 29.17
C SER A 8 9.23 26.18 28.77
N ALA A 9 8.00 26.68 28.65
CA ALA A 9 6.86 25.92 28.18
C ALA A 9 6.99 25.59 26.68
N GLU A 10 7.49 26.54 25.88
CA GLU A 10 7.79 26.39 24.45
C GLU A 10 8.87 25.32 24.21
N ARG A 11 9.95 25.31 25.00
CA ARG A 11 10.96 24.24 24.95
C ARG A 11 10.44 22.88 25.41
N VAL A 12 9.49 22.83 26.35
CA VAL A 12 8.86 21.57 26.79
C VAL A 12 7.89 21.06 25.72
N PHE A 13 7.20 21.97 25.02
CA PHE A 13 6.23 21.63 23.98
C PHE A 13 6.91 21.18 22.67
N LEU A 14 7.96 21.87 22.21
CA LEU A 14 8.79 21.43 21.07
C LEU A 14 9.54 20.12 21.37
N LYS A 15 9.99 19.92 22.61
CA LYS A 15 10.52 18.63 23.09
C LYS A 15 9.53 17.48 23.02
N MET A 16 8.23 17.77 22.92
CA MET A 16 7.19 16.75 22.87
C MET A 16 6.94 16.23 21.45
N TYR A 17 7.32 16.99 20.41
CA TYR A 17 7.06 16.65 19.00
C TYR A 17 8.28 16.10 18.26
N LEU A 18 9.48 16.56 18.59
CA LEU A 18 10.69 15.91 18.10
C LEU A 18 10.96 14.66 18.94
N VAL A 19 11.07 13.50 18.32
CA VAL A 19 11.38 12.27 19.05
C VAL A 19 12.85 12.30 19.50
N GLU A 20 13.10 12.94 20.65
CA GLU A 20 14.45 13.08 21.21
C GLU A 20 14.96 11.78 21.83
N SER A 21 14.04 10.87 22.23
CA SER A 21 14.41 9.61 22.87
C SER A 21 14.51 8.46 21.87
N LYS A 22 15.63 7.71 21.95
CA LYS A 22 15.81 6.48 21.16
C LYS A 22 14.66 5.49 21.38
N ALA A 23 14.20 5.36 22.62
CA ALA A 23 13.08 4.49 22.97
C ALA A 23 11.75 4.94 22.32
N GLY A 24 11.48 6.24 22.29
CA GLY A 24 10.32 6.80 21.59
C GLY A 24 10.38 6.53 20.09
N ALA A 25 11.56 6.69 19.47
CA ALA A 25 11.73 6.48 18.02
C ALA A 25 11.48 5.02 17.64
N ILE A 26 12.05 4.09 18.42
CA ILE A 26 11.83 2.65 18.23
C ILE A 26 10.35 2.31 18.43
N THR A 27 9.69 2.87 19.44
CA THR A 27 8.26 2.62 19.69
C THR A 27 7.39 3.12 18.53
N CYS A 28 7.64 4.34 18.04
CA CYS A 28 6.96 4.89 16.88
C CYS A 28 7.21 4.05 15.62
N MET A 29 8.43 3.56 15.41
CA MET A 29 8.75 2.68 14.29
C MET A 29 7.97 1.37 14.35
N LEU A 30 7.91 0.72 15.52
CA LEU A 30 7.13 -0.51 15.70
C LEU A 30 5.63 -0.29 15.44
N PHE A 31 5.09 0.82 15.92
CA PHE A 31 3.69 1.18 15.71
C PHE A 31 3.39 1.47 14.22
N SER A 32 4.30 2.18 13.55
CA SER A 32 4.23 2.42 12.11
C SER A 32 4.27 1.12 11.32
N LEU A 33 5.18 0.19 11.65
CA LEU A 33 5.26 -1.13 11.00
C LEU A 33 3.99 -1.97 11.21
N LEU A 34 3.39 -1.91 12.40
CA LEU A 34 2.13 -2.61 12.69
C LEU A 34 1.00 -2.07 11.80
N PHE A 35 0.87 -0.76 11.67
CA PHE A 35 -0.14 -0.17 10.78
C PHE A 35 0.15 -0.39 9.31
N LEU A 36 1.41 -0.25 8.89
CA LEU A 36 1.83 -0.50 7.52
C LEU A 36 1.51 -1.94 7.08
N GLY A 37 1.73 -2.93 7.95
CA GLY A 37 1.44 -4.34 7.66
C GLY A 37 -0.04 -4.71 7.76
N THR A 38 -0.81 -4.09 8.67
CA THR A 38 -2.25 -4.37 8.82
C THR A 38 -3.09 -3.73 7.73
N TRP A 39 -2.63 -2.60 7.18
CA TRP A 39 -3.30 -1.85 6.13
C TRP A 39 -3.67 -2.71 4.89
N PRO A 40 -2.73 -3.39 4.20
CA PRO A 40 -3.04 -4.25 3.06
C PRO A 40 -4.01 -5.39 3.40
N ALA A 41 -3.86 -5.98 4.58
CA ALA A 41 -4.66 -7.11 5.03
C ALA A 41 -6.14 -6.72 5.25
N LEU A 42 -6.40 -5.54 5.81
CA LEU A 42 -7.77 -5.05 6.00
C LEU A 42 -8.46 -4.74 4.68
N LEU A 43 -7.77 -4.07 3.75
CA LEU A 43 -8.35 -3.70 2.46
C LEU A 43 -8.65 -4.93 1.59
N THR A 44 -7.76 -5.92 1.59
CA THR A 44 -8.03 -7.19 0.91
C THR A 44 -9.14 -7.99 1.55
N LEU A 45 -9.30 -7.94 2.88
CA LEU A 45 -10.43 -8.56 3.55
C LEU A 45 -11.76 -7.93 3.14
N LEU A 46 -11.81 -6.61 2.96
CA LEU A 46 -13.01 -5.91 2.47
C LEU A 46 -13.36 -6.31 1.03
N GLU A 47 -12.35 -6.45 0.17
CA GLU A 47 -12.53 -6.99 -1.19
C GLU A 47 -13.11 -8.40 -1.16
N ARG A 48 -12.56 -9.26 -0.29
CA ARG A 48 -13.04 -10.64 -0.10
C ARG A 48 -14.46 -10.73 0.44
N ARG A 49 -14.95 -9.68 1.10
CA ARG A 49 -16.34 -9.56 1.58
C ARG A 49 -17.32 -8.96 0.57
N GLY A 50 -16.86 -8.64 -0.64
CA GLY A 50 -17.73 -8.19 -1.73
C GLY A 50 -17.71 -6.69 -2.00
N ARG A 51 -16.92 -5.90 -1.26
CA ARG A 51 -16.77 -4.46 -1.53
C ARG A 51 -15.71 -4.22 -2.59
N LEU A 52 -16.06 -3.51 -3.67
CA LEU A 52 -15.11 -3.21 -4.74
C LEU A 52 -13.93 -2.34 -4.24
N PRO A 53 -12.69 -2.61 -4.70
CA PRO A 53 -11.50 -1.85 -4.31
C PRO A 53 -11.64 -0.33 -4.48
N GLN A 54 -12.26 0.14 -5.56
CA GLN A 54 -12.47 1.57 -5.82
C GLN A 54 -13.25 2.28 -4.70
N HIS A 55 -14.27 1.64 -4.14
CA HIS A 55 -15.09 2.25 -3.09
C HIS A 55 -14.33 2.28 -1.78
N THR A 56 -13.56 1.24 -1.48
CA THR A 56 -12.71 1.22 -0.28
C THR A 56 -11.58 2.24 -0.38
N TYR A 57 -10.98 2.38 -1.56
CA TYR A 57 -9.92 3.36 -1.77
C TYR A 57 -10.42 4.81 -1.74
N LEU A 58 -11.63 5.06 -2.23
CA LEU A 58 -12.27 6.36 -2.13
C LEU A 58 -12.50 6.74 -0.66
N ASP A 59 -13.05 5.83 0.16
CA ASP A 59 -13.22 6.06 1.60
C ASP A 59 -11.89 6.34 2.30
N TYR A 60 -10.85 5.58 1.95
CA TYR A 60 -9.50 5.80 2.45
C TYR A 60 -8.98 7.20 2.11
N THR A 61 -9.09 7.58 0.84
CA THR A 61 -8.54 8.86 0.35
C THR A 61 -9.26 10.04 0.98
N ILE A 62 -10.59 9.96 1.14
CA ILE A 62 -11.37 10.98 1.85
C ILE A 62 -10.96 11.06 3.32
N THR A 63 -10.79 9.93 3.99
CA THR A 63 -10.37 9.88 5.39
C THR A 63 -8.97 10.48 5.55
N ASN A 64 -8.04 10.16 4.65
CA ASN A 64 -6.71 10.74 4.64
C ASN A 64 -6.73 12.24 4.37
N LEU A 65 -7.55 12.71 3.42
CA LEU A 65 -7.69 14.13 3.14
C LEU A 65 -8.23 14.88 4.37
N PHE A 66 -9.24 14.32 5.03
CA PHE A 66 -9.79 14.89 6.25
C PHE A 66 -8.76 14.90 7.38
N ALA A 67 -8.05 13.79 7.60
CA ALA A 67 -6.99 13.71 8.60
C ALA A 67 -5.84 14.69 8.32
N ALA A 68 -5.37 14.78 7.08
CA ALA A 68 -4.34 15.73 6.65
C ALA A 68 -4.80 17.18 6.87
N THR A 69 -6.06 17.49 6.55
CA THR A 69 -6.66 18.81 6.79
C THR A 69 -6.72 19.14 8.28
N LEU A 70 -7.15 18.19 9.11
CA LEU A 70 -7.16 18.37 10.57
C LEU A 70 -5.74 18.58 11.12
N ILE A 71 -4.77 17.79 10.68
CA ILE A 71 -3.37 17.92 11.09
C ILE A 71 -2.81 19.27 10.65
N ALA A 72 -3.08 19.70 9.42
CA ALA A 72 -2.64 21.00 8.90
C ALA A 72 -3.19 22.18 9.73
N PHE A 73 -4.48 22.16 10.09
CA PHE A 73 -5.09 23.22 10.90
C PHE A 73 -4.80 23.11 12.41
N THR A 74 -4.29 21.97 12.89
CA THR A 74 -3.94 21.79 14.30
C THR A 74 -2.43 21.91 14.47
N VAL A 75 -1.68 20.87 14.09
CA VAL A 75 -0.23 20.81 14.22
C VAL A 75 0.45 21.86 13.35
N GLY A 76 -0.06 22.12 12.14
CA GLY A 76 0.51 23.14 11.24
C GLY A 76 0.33 24.59 11.72
N GLU A 77 -0.56 24.82 12.68
CA GLU A 77 -0.75 26.14 13.32
C GLU A 77 -0.06 26.24 14.69
N ILE A 78 0.43 25.13 15.22
CA ILE A 78 1.15 25.10 16.49
C ILE A 78 2.62 25.49 16.26
N GLY A 79 2.91 26.78 16.48
CA GLY A 79 4.25 27.37 16.40
C GLY A 79 4.16 28.90 16.31
N ARG A 80 5.19 29.62 16.76
CA ARG A 80 5.31 31.05 16.46
C ARG A 80 5.84 31.19 15.04
N SER A 81 5.19 32.01 14.21
CA SER A 81 5.69 32.40 12.89
C SER A 81 7.03 33.12 13.03
N SER A 82 8.11 32.35 12.98
CA SER A 82 9.47 32.85 12.93
C SER A 82 10.00 32.68 11.50
N MET A 83 11.10 33.37 11.19
CA MET A 83 11.72 33.32 9.86
C MET A 83 12.17 31.90 9.45
N GLU A 84 12.29 30.97 10.40
CA GLU A 84 12.72 29.58 10.20
C GLU A 84 11.57 28.55 10.35
N GLN A 85 10.42 28.93 10.94
CA GLN A 85 9.22 28.09 11.09
C GLN A 85 7.99 28.92 10.75
N SER A 86 7.56 28.84 9.50
CA SER A 86 6.33 29.51 9.03
C SER A 86 5.12 28.62 9.30
N ASN A 87 4.09 29.18 9.95
CA ASN A 87 2.83 28.49 10.20
C ASN A 87 2.10 28.17 8.88
N PHE A 88 1.20 27.19 8.89
CA PHE A 88 0.50 26.69 7.70
C PHE A 88 -0.13 27.82 6.87
N PHE A 89 -0.81 28.80 7.47
CA PHE A 89 -1.36 29.94 6.70
C PHE A 89 -0.31 30.85 6.05
N THR A 90 0.89 30.97 6.64
CA THR A 90 1.98 31.77 6.05
C THR A 90 2.62 31.03 4.88
N GLN A 91 2.78 29.72 5.00
CA GLN A 91 3.22 28.89 3.87
C GLN A 91 2.18 28.89 2.74
N LEU A 92 0.88 28.87 3.09
CA LEU A 92 -0.22 28.91 2.12
C LEU A 92 -0.27 30.24 1.36
N SER A 93 0.00 31.37 2.01
CA SER A 93 0.03 32.68 1.32
C SER A 93 1.25 32.84 0.40
N GLN A 94 2.33 32.11 0.66
CA GLN A 94 3.55 32.08 -0.14
C GLN A 94 3.53 31.04 -1.27
N VAL A 95 2.43 30.30 -1.45
CA VAL A 95 2.26 29.30 -2.52
C VAL A 95 2.53 29.88 -3.91
N GLN A 96 2.15 31.14 -4.15
CA GLN A 96 2.36 31.80 -5.44
C GLN A 96 3.85 31.95 -5.79
N ASP A 97 4.71 32.10 -4.78
CA ASP A 97 6.15 32.22 -4.98
C ASP A 97 6.85 30.87 -5.13
N ASN A 98 6.22 29.78 -4.66
CA ASN A 98 6.77 28.42 -4.62
C ASN A 98 5.95 27.42 -5.47
N TRP A 99 5.29 27.93 -6.53
CA TRP A 99 4.41 27.15 -7.39
C TRP A 99 5.04 25.86 -7.97
N PRO A 100 6.33 25.84 -8.39
CA PRO A 100 6.97 24.61 -8.88
C PRO A 100 6.96 23.47 -7.85
N SER A 101 7.26 23.74 -6.57
CA SER A 101 7.20 22.70 -5.52
C SER A 101 5.79 22.20 -5.26
N VAL A 102 4.80 23.09 -5.31
CA VAL A 102 3.40 22.70 -5.16
C VAL A 102 2.97 21.77 -6.30
N LEU A 103 3.42 22.04 -7.53
CA LEU A 103 3.19 21.15 -8.66
C LEU A 103 3.86 19.78 -8.46
N PHE A 104 5.09 19.73 -7.96
CA PHE A 104 5.76 18.45 -7.64
C PHE A 104 5.06 17.69 -6.53
N ALA A 105 4.56 18.37 -5.49
CA ALA A 105 3.77 17.76 -4.43
C ALA A 105 2.44 17.20 -4.96
N ILE A 106 1.73 17.95 -5.81
CA ILE A 106 0.50 17.48 -6.46
C ILE A 106 0.79 16.28 -7.37
N ALA A 107 1.82 16.37 -8.21
CA ALA A 107 2.22 15.28 -9.09
C ALA A 107 2.60 14.02 -8.30
N GLY A 108 3.37 14.19 -7.22
CA GLY A 108 3.71 13.14 -6.26
C GLY A 108 2.46 12.49 -5.65
N GLY A 109 1.50 13.30 -5.20
CA GLY A 109 0.22 12.82 -4.67
C GLY A 109 -0.61 12.05 -5.69
N VAL A 110 -0.64 12.49 -6.95
CA VAL A 110 -1.34 11.80 -8.05
C VAL A 110 -0.70 10.44 -8.33
N VAL A 111 0.63 10.36 -8.49
CA VAL A 111 1.31 9.08 -8.75
C VAL A 111 1.21 8.14 -7.55
N LEU A 112 1.29 8.65 -6.33
CA LEU A 112 1.05 7.88 -5.11
C LEU A 112 -0.38 7.30 -5.09
N SER A 113 -1.36 8.11 -5.52
CA SER A 113 -2.76 7.67 -5.54
C SER A 113 -3.03 6.59 -6.58
N LEU A 114 -2.49 6.78 -7.79
CA LEU A 114 -2.55 5.77 -8.85
C LEU A 114 -1.85 4.48 -8.44
N GLY A 115 -0.70 4.58 -7.80
CA GLY A 115 0.04 3.44 -7.25
C GLY A 115 -0.80 2.67 -6.24
N ASN A 116 -1.33 3.33 -5.21
CA ASN A 116 -2.11 2.70 -4.14
C ASN A 116 -3.43 2.08 -4.64
N LEU A 117 -4.14 2.74 -5.57
CA LEU A 117 -5.34 2.17 -6.17
C LEU A 117 -4.98 0.92 -6.98
N SER A 118 -3.94 1.00 -7.82
CA SER A 118 -3.48 -0.12 -8.65
C SER A 118 -3.03 -1.30 -7.79
N THR A 119 -2.30 -1.06 -6.71
CA THR A 119 -1.88 -2.07 -5.74
C THR A 119 -3.07 -2.83 -5.16
N GLN A 120 -4.18 -2.15 -4.83
CA GLN A 120 -5.39 -2.84 -4.34
C GLN A 120 -6.02 -3.76 -5.38
N TYR A 121 -6.05 -3.34 -6.64
CA TYR A 121 -6.48 -4.22 -7.72
C TYR A 121 -5.52 -5.41 -7.87
N ALA A 122 -4.21 -5.17 -7.84
CA ALA A 122 -3.19 -6.23 -7.91
C ALA A 122 -3.32 -7.25 -6.77
N TRP A 123 -3.58 -6.80 -5.53
CA TRP A 123 -3.79 -7.69 -4.39
C TRP A 123 -4.92 -8.69 -4.60
N ALA A 124 -5.99 -8.26 -5.28
CA ALA A 124 -7.02 -9.18 -5.68
C ALA A 124 -6.38 -10.20 -6.63
N PHE A 125 -5.91 -9.78 -7.81
CA PHE A 125 -5.48 -10.68 -8.89
C PHE A 125 -4.35 -11.67 -8.56
N VAL A 126 -3.27 -11.20 -7.92
CA VAL A 126 -2.05 -12.00 -7.69
C VAL A 126 -1.73 -12.18 -6.21
N GLY A 127 -2.58 -11.67 -5.32
CA GLY A 127 -2.43 -11.81 -3.88
C GLY A 127 -1.48 -10.79 -3.24
N LEU A 128 -1.61 -10.66 -1.91
CA LEU A 128 -0.80 -9.74 -1.09
C LEU A 128 0.70 -10.01 -1.25
N SER A 129 1.14 -11.27 -1.10
CA SER A 129 2.56 -11.59 -1.04
C SER A 129 3.31 -11.25 -2.32
N VAL A 130 2.75 -11.57 -3.50
CA VAL A 130 3.40 -11.28 -4.79
C VAL A 130 3.39 -9.78 -5.05
N THR A 131 2.24 -9.14 -4.82
CA THR A 131 2.08 -7.71 -5.09
C THR A 131 3.07 -6.88 -4.25
N GLU A 132 3.06 -7.05 -2.93
CA GLU A 132 3.88 -6.25 -2.00
C GLU A 132 5.38 -6.40 -2.29
N VAL A 133 5.81 -7.63 -2.55
CA VAL A 133 7.21 -7.95 -2.87
C VAL A 133 7.65 -7.21 -4.13
N ILE A 134 6.88 -7.30 -5.21
CA ILE A 134 7.24 -6.70 -6.49
C ILE A 134 7.18 -5.17 -6.39
N THR A 135 6.09 -4.60 -5.84
CA THR A 135 5.94 -3.16 -5.71
C THR A 135 7.01 -2.56 -4.81
N ALA A 136 7.33 -3.19 -3.67
CA ALA A 136 8.39 -2.73 -2.77
C ALA A 136 9.77 -2.83 -3.44
N SER A 137 10.05 -3.89 -4.20
CA SER A 137 11.32 -4.03 -4.95
C SER A 137 11.51 -2.90 -5.95
N ILE A 138 10.50 -2.62 -6.76
CA ILE A 138 10.54 -1.54 -7.76
C ILE A 138 10.67 -0.18 -7.05
N THR A 139 9.88 0.04 -6.01
CA THR A 139 9.89 1.28 -5.22
C THR A 139 11.26 1.54 -4.60
N VAL A 140 11.85 0.54 -3.96
CA VAL A 140 13.17 0.67 -3.33
C VAL A 140 14.24 0.89 -4.39
N VAL A 141 14.33 0.06 -5.43
CA VAL A 141 15.41 0.18 -6.42
C VAL A 141 15.34 1.51 -7.16
N ILE A 142 14.19 1.86 -7.74
CA ILE A 142 14.06 3.08 -8.54
C ILE A 142 14.07 4.31 -7.62
N GLY A 143 13.30 4.28 -6.52
CA GLY A 143 13.18 5.42 -5.60
C GLY A 143 14.50 5.76 -4.92
N THR A 144 15.25 4.78 -4.40
CA THR A 144 16.56 5.04 -3.81
C THR A 144 17.57 5.52 -4.85
N THR A 145 17.55 4.96 -6.06
CA THR A 145 18.46 5.39 -7.14
C THR A 145 18.18 6.83 -7.55
N LEU A 146 16.92 7.19 -7.80
CA LEU A 146 16.54 8.55 -8.18
C LEU A 146 16.87 9.54 -7.07
N ASN A 147 16.48 9.25 -5.83
CA ASN A 147 16.81 10.12 -4.70
C ASN A 147 18.32 10.27 -4.48
N TYR A 148 19.10 9.20 -4.67
CA TYR A 148 20.56 9.27 -4.55
C TYR A 148 21.18 10.32 -5.49
N TYR A 149 20.66 10.42 -6.73
CA TYR A 149 21.11 11.44 -7.67
C TYR A 149 20.48 12.81 -7.45
N LEU A 150 19.23 12.85 -6.97
CA LEU A 150 18.56 14.10 -6.66
C LEU A 150 19.16 14.79 -5.43
N ASP A 151 19.67 14.04 -4.45
CA ASP A 151 20.33 14.57 -3.25
C ASP A 151 21.83 14.80 -3.46
N ASP A 152 22.29 15.11 -4.68
CA ASP A 152 23.71 15.33 -5.02
C ASP A 152 24.67 14.26 -4.47
N LYS A 153 24.20 13.01 -4.32
CA LYS A 153 24.96 11.88 -3.79
C LYS A 153 25.48 12.09 -2.37
N ILE A 154 24.75 12.84 -1.52
CA ILE A 154 25.09 13.04 -0.09
C ILE A 154 25.28 11.70 0.64
N ASN A 155 24.49 10.68 0.29
CA ASN A 155 24.58 9.36 0.89
C ASN A 155 25.82 8.58 0.43
N LYS A 156 26.35 7.68 1.27
CA LYS A 156 27.47 6.81 0.86
C LYS A 156 26.94 5.66 -0.01
N ALA A 157 27.27 5.68 -1.31
CA ALA A 157 26.87 4.62 -2.25
C ALA A 157 27.32 3.22 -1.80
N GLU A 158 28.49 3.13 -1.18
CA GLU A 158 29.09 1.90 -0.64
C GLU A 158 28.24 1.23 0.43
N ILE A 159 27.32 1.96 1.08
CA ILE A 159 26.44 1.42 2.12
C ILE A 159 25.02 1.29 1.57
N LEU A 160 24.56 2.30 0.82
CA LEU A 160 23.19 2.38 0.31
C LEU A 160 22.86 1.23 -0.66
N PHE A 161 23.65 1.06 -1.72
CA PHE A 161 23.33 0.09 -2.77
C PHE A 161 23.55 -1.37 -2.34
N PRO A 162 24.56 -1.72 -1.53
CA PRO A 162 24.63 -3.06 -0.94
C PRO A 162 23.46 -3.37 -0.01
N GLY A 163 22.95 -2.36 0.73
CA GLY A 163 21.73 -2.49 1.52
C GLY A 163 20.51 -2.82 0.65
N VAL A 164 20.34 -2.12 -0.47
CA VAL A 164 19.31 -2.43 -1.48
C VAL A 164 19.48 -3.84 -2.05
N GLY A 165 20.71 -4.27 -2.34
CA GLY A 165 21.01 -5.63 -2.80
C GLY A 165 20.61 -6.70 -1.76
N CYS A 166 20.93 -6.48 -0.49
CA CYS A 166 20.54 -7.37 0.61
C CYS A 166 19.01 -7.46 0.74
N PHE A 167 18.32 -6.34 0.61
CA PHE A 167 16.86 -6.30 0.59
C PHE A 167 16.29 -7.14 -0.56
N LEU A 168 16.82 -7.01 -1.78
CA LEU A 168 16.37 -7.80 -2.93
C LEU A 168 16.57 -9.31 -2.71
N ILE A 169 17.69 -9.73 -2.11
CA ILE A 169 17.92 -11.14 -1.78
C ILE A 169 16.83 -11.65 -0.82
N ALA A 170 16.54 -10.91 0.25
CA ALA A 170 15.50 -11.28 1.21
C ALA A 170 14.12 -11.41 0.54
N VAL A 171 13.81 -10.50 -0.37
CA VAL A 171 12.56 -10.49 -1.14
C VAL A 171 12.47 -11.67 -2.12
N CYS A 172 13.56 -12.03 -2.78
CA CYS A 172 13.63 -13.22 -3.64
C CYS A 172 13.38 -14.52 -2.84
N LEU A 173 13.98 -14.64 -1.65
CA LEU A 173 13.75 -15.79 -0.76
C LEU A 173 12.29 -15.85 -0.30
N GLY A 174 11.69 -14.71 0.09
CA GLY A 174 10.28 -14.64 0.45
C GLY A 174 9.34 -15.03 -0.71
N SER A 175 9.68 -14.62 -1.94
CA SER A 175 8.92 -14.97 -3.14
C SER A 175 8.93 -16.47 -3.43
N ALA A 176 10.08 -17.14 -3.28
CA ALA A 176 10.21 -18.57 -3.53
C ALA A 176 9.30 -19.40 -2.62
N VAL A 177 9.20 -19.03 -1.34
CA VAL A 177 8.28 -19.66 -0.38
C VAL A 177 6.83 -19.48 -0.82
N HIS A 178 6.46 -18.30 -1.32
CA HIS A 178 5.09 -18.04 -1.75
C HIS A 178 4.68 -18.80 -3.02
N ALA A 179 5.59 -18.93 -3.99
CA ALA A 179 5.36 -19.72 -5.20
C ALA A 179 5.07 -21.20 -4.86
N SER A 180 5.75 -21.74 -3.86
CA SER A 180 5.49 -23.10 -3.34
C SER A 180 4.06 -23.24 -2.79
N ASN A 181 3.57 -22.26 -2.04
CA ASN A 181 2.22 -22.29 -1.48
C ASN A 181 1.13 -22.12 -2.55
N ALA A 182 1.40 -21.35 -3.60
CA ALA A 182 0.46 -21.18 -4.71
C ALA A 182 0.26 -22.49 -5.51
N ALA A 183 1.33 -23.28 -5.68
CA ALA A 183 1.25 -24.59 -6.32
C ALA A 183 0.38 -25.57 -5.51
N ASP A 184 0.58 -25.62 -4.19
CA ASP A 184 -0.23 -26.44 -3.26
C ASP A 184 -1.73 -26.07 -3.32
N ASN A 185 -2.06 -24.78 -3.34
CA ASN A 185 -3.46 -24.34 -3.47
C ASN A 185 -4.10 -24.77 -4.79
N LYS A 186 -3.35 -24.74 -5.90
CA LYS A 186 -3.84 -25.19 -7.20
C LYS A 186 -4.12 -26.69 -7.19
N GLU A 187 -3.20 -27.49 -6.64
CA GLU A 187 -3.36 -28.95 -6.55
C GLU A 187 -4.60 -29.33 -5.73
N LYS A 188 -4.87 -28.63 -4.62
CA LYS A 188 -6.08 -28.82 -3.80
C LYS A 188 -7.38 -28.55 -4.58
N LEU A 189 -7.38 -27.52 -5.43
CA LEU A 189 -8.54 -27.19 -6.27
C LEU A 189 -8.74 -28.25 -7.37
N ASP A 190 -7.66 -28.64 -8.04
CA ASP A 190 -7.69 -29.65 -9.10
C ASP A 190 -8.16 -31.01 -8.55
N TYR A 191 -7.68 -31.41 -7.36
CA TYR A 191 -8.15 -32.62 -6.68
C TYR A 191 -9.65 -32.55 -6.36
N PHE A 192 -10.14 -31.44 -5.79
CA PHE A 192 -11.54 -31.26 -5.46
C PHE A 192 -12.46 -31.29 -6.70
N SER A 193 -12.04 -30.67 -7.80
CA SER A 193 -12.76 -30.72 -9.06
C SER A 193 -12.81 -32.14 -9.65
N ASN A 194 -11.71 -32.89 -9.56
CA ASN A 194 -11.67 -34.27 -10.04
C ASN A 194 -12.50 -35.23 -9.16
N ASP A 195 -12.50 -35.05 -7.84
CA ASP A 195 -13.34 -35.81 -6.91
C ASP A 195 -14.83 -35.56 -7.17
N SER A 196 -15.21 -34.30 -7.37
CA SER A 196 -16.58 -33.91 -7.76
C SER A 196 -17.01 -34.54 -9.09
N ASN A 197 -16.11 -34.62 -10.07
CA ASN A 197 -16.38 -35.25 -11.37
C ASN A 197 -16.44 -36.78 -11.28
N ASN A 198 -15.63 -37.41 -10.43
CA ASN A 198 -15.58 -38.86 -10.26
C ASN A 198 -16.71 -39.39 -9.35
N GLY A 199 -17.34 -38.54 -8.54
CA GLY A 199 -18.54 -38.84 -7.75
C GLY A 199 -19.85 -38.94 -8.56
N VAL A 200 -19.86 -38.45 -9.82
CA VAL A 200 -20.99 -38.56 -10.76
C VAL A 200 -20.81 -39.80 -11.64
N GLY A 201 -20.69 -40.95 -10.97
CA GLY A 201 -20.44 -42.24 -11.61
C GLY A 201 -21.35 -43.32 -11.06
N THR A 202 -22.67 -43.12 -11.08
CA THR A 202 -23.72 -44.14 -11.37
C THR A 202 -25.10 -43.48 -11.24
N LYS A 203 -25.68 -43.05 -12.37
CA LYS A 203 -27.11 -43.19 -12.76
C LYS A 203 -27.41 -42.41 -14.04
N ASP A 204 -27.49 -43.19 -15.11
CA ASP A 204 -28.23 -43.04 -16.38
C ASP A 204 -28.74 -41.67 -16.87
N ALA A 205 -28.25 -41.35 -18.07
CA ALA A 205 -29.02 -41.01 -19.29
C ALA A 205 -29.51 -39.57 -19.56
N THR A 206 -28.95 -39.06 -20.66
CA THR A 206 -29.57 -38.30 -21.78
C THR A 206 -29.37 -36.77 -21.87
N ASP A 207 -28.93 -36.38 -23.06
CA ASP A 207 -29.03 -35.09 -23.76
C ASP A 207 -28.11 -33.90 -23.41
N SER A 208 -27.10 -33.73 -24.28
CA SER A 208 -26.76 -32.51 -25.02
C SER A 208 -27.03 -31.14 -24.36
N LYS A 209 -25.96 -30.45 -23.93
CA LYS A 209 -25.47 -29.19 -24.55
C LYS A 209 -24.21 -28.68 -23.86
N ARG A 210 -23.28 -28.13 -24.64
CA ARG A 210 -22.17 -27.30 -24.14
C ARG A 210 -22.70 -26.03 -23.44
N THR A 211 -21.80 -25.47 -22.63
CA THR A 211 -21.60 -24.07 -22.19
C THR A 211 -22.11 -23.65 -20.81
N ASN A 212 -21.19 -23.00 -20.10
CA ASN A 212 -21.28 -22.16 -18.90
C ASN A 212 -21.08 -22.87 -17.55
N THR A 213 -19.89 -22.64 -16.99
CA THR A 213 -19.51 -22.92 -15.60
C THR A 213 -20.18 -21.90 -14.66
N ASP A 214 -21.50 -21.82 -14.70
CA ASP A 214 -22.30 -21.12 -13.70
C ASP A 214 -23.21 -22.17 -13.05
N THR A 215 -23.35 -22.07 -11.73
CA THR A 215 -24.13 -22.95 -10.84
C THR A 215 -23.62 -24.38 -10.69
N VAL A 216 -22.66 -24.57 -9.79
CA VAL A 216 -22.60 -25.82 -9.01
C VAL A 216 -23.70 -25.72 -7.96
N ASP A 217 -24.69 -26.60 -8.07
CA ASP A 217 -25.85 -26.72 -7.20
C ASP A 217 -25.41 -26.72 -5.71
N MET A 218 -25.89 -25.72 -4.97
CA MET A 218 -25.62 -25.52 -3.55
C MET A 218 -26.88 -25.86 -2.74
N ASN A 219 -27.55 -26.96 -3.09
CA ASN A 219 -28.81 -27.38 -2.47
C ASN A 219 -28.66 -28.54 -1.47
N ASP A 220 -27.45 -29.04 -1.21
CA ASP A 220 -27.22 -30.16 -0.28
C ASP A 220 -26.59 -29.78 1.07
N LEU A 221 -26.52 -28.49 1.45
CA LEU A 221 -25.91 -28.09 2.71
C LEU A 221 -26.73 -27.08 3.53
N GLU A 222 -28.04 -27.29 3.65
CA GLU A 222 -28.88 -26.64 4.68
C GLU A 222 -28.88 -27.39 6.04
N ASN A 223 -27.80 -28.10 6.38
CA ASN A 223 -27.72 -28.73 7.70
C ASN A 223 -26.30 -28.67 8.30
N GLY A 224 -26.03 -27.62 9.07
CA GLY A 224 -24.87 -27.49 9.96
C GLY A 224 -23.90 -26.37 9.57
N GLU A 225 -23.78 -25.34 10.41
CA GLU A 225 -22.79 -24.25 10.31
C GLU A 225 -21.33 -24.73 10.57
N GLU A 226 -20.81 -25.68 9.81
CA GLU A 226 -19.36 -25.88 9.76
C GLU A 226 -18.77 -24.95 8.69
N LYS A 227 -18.27 -23.78 9.13
CA LYS A 227 -17.49 -22.89 8.26
C LYS A 227 -16.33 -23.66 7.64
N ALA A 228 -16.19 -23.59 6.33
CA ALA A 228 -15.11 -24.27 5.62
C ALA A 228 -13.75 -23.91 6.24
N LYS A 229 -12.94 -24.93 6.54
CA LYS A 229 -11.63 -24.73 7.18
C LYS A 229 -10.69 -23.95 6.26
N ALA A 230 -10.02 -22.94 6.80
CA ALA A 230 -9.05 -22.15 6.05
C ALA A 230 -7.97 -23.04 5.43
N GLY A 231 -7.70 -22.85 4.13
CA GLY A 231 -6.73 -23.65 3.37
C GLY A 231 -7.30 -24.86 2.63
N THR A 232 -8.62 -25.13 2.73
CA THR A 232 -9.35 -26.14 1.95
C THR A 232 -9.92 -25.55 0.65
N ALA A 233 -10.09 -26.38 -0.39
CA ALA A 233 -10.74 -25.98 -1.65
C ALA A 233 -12.12 -25.33 -1.45
N LEU A 234 -12.97 -25.90 -0.58
CA LEU A 234 -14.27 -25.32 -0.22
C LEU A 234 -14.17 -23.89 0.33
N PHE A 235 -13.18 -23.62 1.17
CA PHE A 235 -12.94 -22.27 1.70
C PHE A 235 -12.53 -21.29 0.59
N LEU A 236 -11.70 -21.74 -0.36
CA LEU A 236 -11.30 -20.92 -1.50
C LEU A 236 -12.50 -20.58 -2.41
N ILE A 237 -13.40 -21.55 -2.64
CA ILE A 237 -14.64 -21.34 -3.41
C ILE A 237 -15.59 -20.39 -2.67
N GLU A 238 -15.76 -20.56 -1.35
CA GLU A 238 -16.60 -19.67 -0.55
C GLU A 238 -16.09 -18.21 -0.61
N VAL A 239 -14.77 -18.03 -0.50
CA VAL A 239 -14.13 -16.71 -0.64
C VAL A 239 -14.31 -16.16 -2.06
N GLU A 240 -14.15 -16.99 -3.10
CA GLU A 240 -14.39 -16.59 -4.50
C GLU A 240 -15.83 -16.16 -4.75
N ASN A 241 -16.79 -16.82 -4.10
CA ASN A 241 -18.20 -16.47 -4.22
C ASN A 241 -18.54 -15.14 -3.57
N LYS A 242 -17.94 -14.83 -2.42
CA LYS A 242 -18.21 -13.60 -1.66
C LYS A 242 -17.48 -12.36 -2.18
N ARG A 243 -16.33 -12.53 -2.83
CA ARG A 243 -15.47 -11.41 -3.19
C ARG A 243 -15.98 -10.56 -4.35
N ALA A 244 -15.59 -9.30 -4.33
CA ALA A 244 -16.12 -8.26 -5.20
C ALA A 244 -15.75 -8.47 -6.67
N MET A 245 -14.57 -9.02 -6.94
CA MET A 245 -14.06 -9.20 -8.30
C MET A 245 -13.78 -10.66 -8.59
N LYS A 246 -14.50 -11.34 -9.48
CA LYS A 246 -14.15 -12.73 -9.83
C LYS A 246 -12.76 -12.80 -10.47
N ILE A 247 -11.89 -13.66 -9.93
CA ILE A 247 -10.53 -13.91 -10.43
C ILE A 247 -10.41 -15.32 -10.99
N PHE A 248 -11.19 -16.30 -10.54
CA PHE A 248 -11.09 -17.65 -11.09
C PHE A 248 -11.28 -17.60 -12.62
N GLY A 249 -10.30 -18.14 -13.35
CA GLY A 249 -10.25 -18.09 -14.82
C GLY A 249 -9.67 -16.80 -15.44
N LYS A 250 -9.33 -15.77 -14.65
CA LYS A 250 -8.62 -14.58 -15.16
C LYS A 250 -7.11 -14.79 -15.23
N SER A 251 -6.50 -14.12 -16.21
CA SER A 251 -5.07 -14.22 -16.49
C SER A 251 -4.21 -13.55 -15.41
N THR A 252 -3.30 -14.31 -14.81
CA THR A 252 -2.26 -13.83 -13.88
C THR A 252 -1.40 -12.71 -14.47
N TYR A 253 -1.22 -12.68 -15.80
CA TYR A 253 -0.46 -11.65 -16.50
C TYR A 253 -1.07 -10.25 -16.33
N ILE A 254 -2.40 -10.14 -16.27
CA ILE A 254 -3.08 -8.84 -16.06
C ILE A 254 -2.74 -8.33 -14.65
N GLY A 255 -2.83 -9.19 -13.65
CA GLY A 255 -2.48 -8.81 -12.27
C GLY A 255 -1.01 -8.45 -12.11
N LEU A 256 -0.10 -9.18 -12.77
CA LEU A 256 1.32 -8.83 -12.82
C LEU A 256 1.54 -7.46 -13.48
N ALA A 257 0.90 -7.18 -14.62
CA ALA A 257 1.02 -5.89 -15.30
C ALA A 257 0.56 -4.71 -14.41
N ILE A 258 -0.57 -4.88 -13.71
CA ILE A 258 -1.05 -3.89 -12.73
C ILE A 258 -0.04 -3.72 -11.58
N THR A 259 0.58 -4.82 -11.13
CA THR A 259 1.60 -4.79 -10.07
C THR A 259 2.84 -4.00 -10.49
N PHE A 260 3.36 -4.22 -11.69
CA PHE A 260 4.49 -3.46 -12.23
C PHE A 260 4.15 -1.98 -12.39
N PHE A 261 2.96 -1.68 -12.91
CA PHE A 261 2.48 -0.29 -13.02
C PHE A 261 2.39 0.38 -11.64
N ALA A 262 1.81 -0.31 -10.65
CA ALA A 262 1.71 0.19 -9.29
C ALA A 262 3.09 0.47 -8.68
N GLY A 263 4.03 -0.46 -8.81
CA GLY A 263 5.40 -0.30 -8.33
C GLY A 263 6.11 0.88 -8.99
N ALA A 264 5.94 1.06 -10.30
CA ALA A 264 6.50 2.21 -11.02
C ALA A 264 5.92 3.54 -10.49
N CYS A 265 4.60 3.65 -10.34
CA CYS A 265 3.96 4.84 -9.77
C CYS A 265 4.43 5.15 -8.35
N LEU A 266 4.48 4.15 -7.47
CA LEU A 266 4.94 4.30 -6.09
C LEU A 266 6.42 4.71 -6.02
N SER A 267 7.27 4.21 -6.93
CA SER A 267 8.68 4.56 -6.98
C SER A 267 8.96 6.04 -7.27
N LEU A 268 8.02 6.72 -7.93
CA LEU A 268 8.15 8.13 -8.31
C LEU A 268 7.67 9.10 -7.22
N PHE A 269 6.91 8.62 -6.23
CA PHE A 269 6.40 9.48 -5.16
C PHE A 269 7.54 10.12 -4.35
N SER A 270 8.50 9.31 -3.88
CA SER A 270 9.58 9.83 -3.03
C SER A 270 10.50 10.82 -3.77
N PRO A 271 10.93 10.57 -5.02
CA PRO A 271 11.63 11.56 -5.84
C PRO A 271 10.84 12.85 -6.08
N ALA A 272 9.54 12.76 -6.37
CA ALA A 272 8.69 13.94 -6.55
C ALA A 272 8.55 14.74 -5.25
N PHE A 273 8.44 14.05 -4.11
CA PHE A 273 8.41 14.69 -2.79
C PHE A 273 9.74 15.36 -2.45
N ASN A 274 10.87 14.72 -2.77
CA ASN A 274 12.20 15.30 -2.59
C ASN A 274 12.35 16.60 -3.41
N LEU A 275 11.95 16.58 -4.68
CA LEU A 275 11.93 17.79 -5.51
C LEU A 275 11.01 18.89 -4.97
N ALA A 276 9.89 18.52 -4.34
CA ALA A 276 8.97 19.47 -3.74
C ALA A 276 9.57 20.16 -2.50
N THR A 277 10.45 19.51 -1.74
CA THR A 277 10.92 20.02 -0.45
C THR A 277 12.36 20.53 -0.45
N ASN A 278 13.25 19.97 -1.28
CA ASN A 278 14.70 20.19 -1.18
C ASN A 278 15.27 21.20 -2.20
N ASP A 279 14.42 21.95 -2.91
CA ASP A 279 14.75 22.95 -3.94
C ASP A 279 16.05 22.70 -4.75
N GLN A 280 16.21 21.48 -5.26
CA GLN A 280 17.47 21.07 -5.92
C GLN A 280 17.73 21.81 -7.25
N TRP A 281 16.73 22.49 -7.79
CA TRP A 281 16.83 23.23 -9.05
C TRP A 281 16.86 24.75 -8.86
N HIS A 282 17.02 25.25 -7.62
CA HIS A 282 16.99 26.68 -7.30
C HIS A 282 15.74 27.39 -7.83
N THR A 283 14.63 26.67 -7.81
CA THR A 283 13.31 27.09 -8.30
C THR A 283 12.46 27.72 -7.20
N LEU A 284 12.85 27.60 -5.93
CA LEU A 284 12.16 28.17 -4.79
C LEU A 284 12.78 29.48 -4.36
N LYS A 285 11.92 30.46 -4.05
CA LYS A 285 12.35 31.74 -3.46
C LYS A 285 12.51 31.65 -1.94
N PHE A 286 11.83 30.70 -1.30
CA PHE A 286 11.89 30.45 0.15
C PHE A 286 11.87 28.95 0.43
N CYS A 287 12.67 28.51 1.40
CA CYS A 287 12.73 27.11 1.83
C CYS A 287 11.40 26.68 2.48
N LEU A 288 10.77 25.62 1.97
CA LEU A 288 9.54 25.04 2.54
C LEU A 288 9.92 23.96 3.56
N LEU A 289 9.63 24.20 4.83
CA LEU A 289 9.75 23.22 5.90
C LEU A 289 8.37 22.60 6.15
N PHE A 290 8.18 21.38 5.63
CA PHE A 290 7.04 20.51 5.94
C PHE A 290 7.38 19.56 7.09
#